data_AF-A0A6I5C0F3-F1
#
_entry.id   AF-A0A6I5C0F3-F1
#
_cell.length_a   1.000
_cell.length_b   1.000
_cell.length_c   1.000
_cell.angle_alpha   90.00
_cell.angle_beta   90.00
_cell.angle_gamma   90.00
#
_symmetry.space_group_name_H-M   'P 1'
#
loop_
_entity.id
_entity.type
_entity.pdbx_description
1 polymer ?
#
loop_
_entity_poly.entity_id
_entity_poly.type
_entity_poly.pdbx_seq_one_letter_code
_entity_poly.pdbx_strand_id
1 'polypeptide(L)'
;MLPFQRARRHLAALFLAAAVALVPAAAAHASGAPSSGWNDYSCKPSAAHPRPVVLVHGTFGNSVDNWLGLAPYLTARGYCVFSLDYGQLPGVPVFNGLGPIDKSAGQLSAYV
;
A
#
# COMPACT_ATOMS: atom_id res chain seq x y z
N MET A 1 -16.86 -44.27 -35.57
CA MET A 1 -15.58 -43.78 -35.03
C MET A 1 -15.62 -42.35 -34.44
N LEU A 2 -16.79 -41.75 -34.17
CA LEU A 2 -16.93 -40.40 -33.56
C LEU A 2 -17.11 -40.28 -32.02
N PRO A 3 -17.37 -41.33 -31.20
CA PRO A 3 -17.70 -41.12 -29.79
C PRO A 3 -16.49 -40.79 -28.90
N PHE A 4 -15.29 -41.28 -29.25
CA PHE A 4 -14.08 -41.10 -28.44
C PHE A 4 -13.49 -39.68 -28.48
N GLN A 5 -13.69 -38.93 -29.57
CA GLN A 5 -13.19 -37.55 -29.69
C GLN A 5 -14.01 -36.54 -28.87
N ARG A 6 -15.32 -36.75 -28.73
CA ARG A 6 -16.17 -35.90 -27.87
C ARG A 6 -15.84 -36.14 -26.40
N ALA A 7 -15.71 -37.41 -25.98
CA ALA A 7 -15.29 -37.75 -24.62
C ALA A 7 -13.92 -37.15 -24.24
N ARG A 8 -12.94 -37.19 -25.15
CA ARG A 8 -11.62 -36.54 -24.96
C ARG A 8 -11.71 -35.02 -24.79
N ARG A 9 -12.60 -34.33 -25.51
CA ARG A 9 -12.77 -32.88 -25.41
C ARG A 9 -13.44 -32.47 -24.09
N HIS A 10 -14.38 -33.26 -23.59
CA HIS A 10 -15.01 -33.02 -22.29
C HIS A 10 -14.06 -33.31 -21.12
N LEU A 11 -13.23 -34.35 -21.23
CA LEU A 11 -12.20 -34.65 -20.23
C LEU A 11 -11.10 -33.58 -20.17
N ALA A 12 -10.67 -33.05 -21.32
CA ALA A 12 -9.70 -31.94 -21.36
C ALA A 12 -10.28 -30.64 -20.75
N ALA A 13 -11.56 -30.34 -21.00
CA ALA A 13 -12.24 -29.18 -20.41
C ALA A 13 -12.42 -29.32 -18.89
N LEU A 14 -12.73 -30.52 -18.39
CA LEU A 14 -12.82 -30.81 -16.96
C LEU A 14 -11.45 -30.69 -16.25
N PHE A 15 -10.36 -31.11 -16.90
CA PHE A 15 -9.01 -30.94 -16.37
C PHE A 15 -8.58 -29.47 -16.29
N LEU A 16 -8.96 -28.64 -17.26
CA LEU A 16 -8.60 -27.21 -17.26
C LEU A 16 -9.36 -26.41 -16.18
N ALA A 17 -10.61 -26.78 -15.88
CA ALA A 17 -11.41 -26.14 -14.83
C ALA A 17 -10.93 -26.50 -13.41
N ALA A 18 -10.42 -27.71 -13.19
CA ALA A 18 -9.93 -28.15 -11.88
C ALA A 18 -8.60 -27.46 -11.47
N ALA A 19 -7.80 -27.00 -12.44
CA ALA A 19 -6.51 -26.36 -12.16
C ALA A 19 -6.64 -24.96 -11.51
N VAL A 20 -7.78 -24.27 -11.69
CA VAL A 20 -7.99 -22.91 -11.14
C VAL A 20 -8.39 -22.95 -9.66
N ALA A 21 -8.99 -24.04 -9.18
CA ALA A 21 -9.50 -24.15 -7.81
C ALA A 21 -8.44 -24.52 -6.76
N LEU A 22 -7.23 -24.92 -7.19
CA LEU A 22 -6.16 -25.40 -6.32
C LEU A 22 -5.01 -24.41 -6.14
N VAL A 23 -5.08 -23.23 -6.78
CA VAL A 23 -4.08 -22.19 -6.55
C VAL A 23 -4.42 -21.52 -5.23
N PRO A 24 -3.55 -21.60 -4.20
CA PRO A 24 -3.76 -20.84 -2.98
C PRO A 24 -3.83 -19.36 -3.38
N ALA A 25 -4.87 -18.66 -2.93
CA ALA A 25 -4.84 -17.20 -2.95
C ALA A 25 -3.69 -16.78 -2.03
N ALA A 26 -2.52 -16.55 -2.61
CA ALA A 26 -1.44 -15.91 -1.89
C ALA A 26 -1.95 -14.52 -1.53
N ALA A 27 -2.34 -14.32 -0.27
CA ALA A 27 -2.43 -12.99 0.28
C ALA A 27 -1.05 -12.40 0.08
N ALA A 28 -0.94 -11.40 -0.80
CA ALA A 28 0.25 -10.58 -0.85
C ALA A 28 0.36 -9.94 0.54
N HIS A 29 1.17 -10.55 1.41
CA HIS A 29 1.73 -9.80 2.50
C HIS A 29 2.48 -8.67 1.83
N ALA A 30 2.03 -7.44 2.04
CA ALA A 30 2.86 -6.28 1.84
C ALA A 30 4.02 -6.45 2.82
N SER A 31 5.05 -7.20 2.40
CA SER A 31 6.38 -7.15 2.98
C SER A 31 6.67 -5.66 3.12
N GLY A 32 6.87 -5.19 4.36
CA GLY A 32 7.01 -3.77 4.67
C GLY A 32 7.79 -3.11 3.55
N ALA A 33 7.17 -2.10 2.93
CA ALA A 33 7.69 -1.49 1.72
C ALA A 33 9.21 -1.33 1.86
N PRO A 34 10.01 -1.65 0.83
CA PRO A 34 11.43 -1.36 0.87
C PRO A 34 11.58 0.05 1.42
N SER A 35 12.57 0.32 2.28
CA SER A 35 12.81 1.65 2.82
C SER A 35 13.06 2.60 1.64
N SER A 36 11.97 3.04 1.00
CA SER A 36 11.84 4.30 0.31
C SER A 36 12.51 5.28 1.25
N GLY A 37 13.41 6.14 0.79
CA GLY A 37 14.25 6.92 1.70
C GLY A 37 13.52 7.82 2.72
N TRP A 38 12.19 7.74 2.85
CA TRP A 38 11.33 8.35 3.86
C TRP A 38 10.63 7.29 4.73
N ASN A 39 10.12 7.68 5.91
CA ASN A 39 9.67 6.81 7.02
C ASN A 39 10.81 6.04 7.73
N ASP A 40 12.05 6.53 7.64
CA ASP A 40 13.17 6.05 8.44
C ASP A 40 13.21 6.75 9.81
N TYR A 41 12.74 6.07 10.85
CA TYR A 41 12.74 6.59 12.23
C TYR A 41 14.13 6.67 12.86
N SER A 42 15.15 6.10 12.22
CA SER A 42 16.55 6.32 12.61
C SER A 42 17.16 7.59 12.01
N CYS A 43 16.47 8.25 11.07
CA CYS A 43 16.91 9.48 10.44
C CYS A 43 17.08 10.60 11.47
N LYS A 44 18.23 11.29 11.43
CA LYS A 44 18.54 12.44 12.29
C LYS A 44 18.56 13.72 11.46
N PRO A 45 17.70 14.71 11.75
CA PRO A 45 17.72 16.00 11.05
C PRO A 45 19.11 16.67 11.11
N SER A 46 19.52 17.24 9.98
CA SER A 46 20.81 17.94 9.86
C SER A 46 20.71 19.39 10.34
N ALA A 47 21.84 20.09 10.49
CA ALA A 47 21.83 21.52 10.79
C ALA A 47 21.21 22.37 9.66
N ALA A 48 21.33 21.93 8.40
CA ALA A 48 20.71 22.60 7.25
C ALA A 48 19.19 22.38 7.21
N HIS A 49 18.72 21.21 7.65
CA HIS A 49 17.30 20.84 7.72
C HIS A 49 16.97 20.29 9.11
N PRO A 50 16.85 21.15 10.14
CA PRO A 50 16.72 20.72 11.53
C PRO A 50 15.31 20.25 11.92
N ARG A 51 14.33 20.37 11.00
CA ARG A 51 12.94 19.96 11.24
C ARG A 51 12.59 18.80 10.29
N PRO A 52 12.09 17.67 10.82
CA PRO A 52 11.55 16.62 9.97
C PRO A 52 10.28 17.12 9.25
N VAL A 53 9.97 16.50 8.13
CA VAL A 53 8.78 16.81 7.33
C VAL A 53 7.79 15.65 7.46
N VAL A 54 6.57 15.94 7.90
CA VAL A 54 5.46 14.98 7.90
C VAL A 54 4.51 15.31 6.75
N LEU A 55 4.33 14.38 5.83
CA LEU A 55 3.44 14.49 4.68
C LEU A 55 2.08 13.89 5.01
N VAL A 56 1.01 14.66 4.80
CA VAL A 56 -0.36 14.34 5.20
C VAL A 56 -1.24 14.29 3.95
N HIS A 57 -1.63 13.07 3.53
CA HIS A 57 -2.31 12.84 2.24
C HIS A 57 -3.68 13.52 2.17
N GLY A 58 -4.32 13.57 1.00
CA GLY A 58 -5.69 14.08 0.84
C GLY A 58 -6.78 13.01 1.04
N THR A 59 -8.03 13.36 0.75
CA THR A 59 -9.14 12.39 0.65
C THR A 59 -8.85 11.35 -0.44
N PHE A 60 -9.16 10.08 -0.16
CA PHE A 60 -8.81 8.92 -1.00
C PHE A 60 -7.30 8.71 -1.18
N GLY A 61 -6.46 9.34 -0.35
CA GLY A 61 -5.02 9.14 -0.35
C GLY A 61 -4.56 8.04 0.62
N ASN A 62 -3.26 7.78 0.61
CA ASN A 62 -2.55 7.02 1.63
C ASN A 62 -1.12 7.54 1.79
N SER A 63 -0.40 6.98 2.76
CA SER A 63 0.97 7.35 3.16
C SER A 63 2.04 7.11 2.08
N VAL A 64 1.73 6.35 1.03
CA VAL A 64 2.71 5.99 -0.01
C VAL A 64 2.36 6.63 -1.35
N ASP A 65 1.20 6.30 -1.91
CA ASP A 65 0.83 6.63 -3.30
C ASP A 65 0.74 8.14 -3.53
N ASN A 66 0.32 8.89 -2.50
CA ASN A 66 0.25 10.35 -2.59
C ASN A 66 1.65 10.99 -2.74
N TRP A 67 2.70 10.29 -2.30
CA TRP A 67 4.03 10.86 -2.08
C TRP A 67 5.15 10.25 -2.91
N LEU A 68 4.84 9.37 -3.85
CA LEU A 68 5.83 8.71 -4.73
C LEU A 68 6.77 9.68 -5.46
N GLY A 69 6.32 10.91 -5.73
CA GLY A 69 7.17 11.98 -6.27
C GLY A 69 7.81 12.88 -5.21
N LEU A 70 7.01 13.39 -4.26
CA LEU A 70 7.47 14.43 -3.32
C LEU A 70 8.42 13.89 -2.25
N ALA A 71 8.15 12.70 -1.71
CA ALA A 71 8.97 12.18 -0.63
C ALA A 71 10.41 11.87 -1.10
N PRO A 72 10.66 11.19 -2.24
CA PRO A 72 12.01 11.06 -2.80
C PRO A 72 12.67 12.41 -3.14
N TYR A 73 11.88 13.38 -3.63
CA TYR A 73 12.39 14.71 -3.94
C TYR A 73 12.97 15.41 -2.71
N LEU A 74 12.27 15.32 -1.57
CA LEU A 74 12.69 15.92 -0.30
C LEU A 74 13.84 15.13 0.36
N THR A 75 13.79 13.80 0.36
CA THR A 75 14.87 12.98 0.95
C THR A 75 16.18 13.16 0.18
N ALA A 76 16.13 13.26 -1.14
CA ALA A 76 17.29 13.59 -1.98
C ALA A 76 17.89 14.99 -1.68
N ARG A 77 17.15 15.86 -0.98
CA ARG A 77 17.60 17.17 -0.51
C ARG A 77 17.98 17.18 0.97
N GLY A 78 18.08 16.02 1.62
CA GLY A 78 18.58 15.90 2.99
C GLY A 78 17.55 16.16 4.08
N TYR A 79 16.26 16.09 3.75
CA TYR A 79 15.18 16.11 4.76
C TYR A 79 14.95 14.69 5.31
N CYS A 80 14.73 14.58 6.63
CA CYS A 80 14.05 13.42 7.19
C CYS A 80 12.56 13.56 6.90
N VAL A 81 12.01 12.65 6.09
CA VAL A 81 10.63 12.72 5.61
C VAL A 81 9.84 11.55 6.20
N PHE A 82 8.61 11.83 6.59
CA PHE A 82 7.67 10.92 7.23
C PHE A 82 6.29 11.10 6.60
N SER A 83 5.44 10.09 6.70
CA SER A 83 4.10 10.06 6.14
C SER A 83 3.25 9.05 6.91
N LEU A 84 1.98 9.37 7.10
CA LEU A 84 1.04 8.57 7.89
C LEU A 84 -0.24 8.29 7.11
N ASP A 85 -0.93 7.22 7.49
CA ASP A 85 -2.30 6.97 7.08
C ASP A 85 -3.26 7.48 8.16
N TYR A 86 -4.29 8.21 7.76
CA TYR A 86 -5.33 8.72 8.66
C TYR A 86 -6.74 8.55 8.08
N GLY A 87 -7.76 8.51 8.94
CA GLY A 87 -9.15 8.48 8.51
C GLY A 87 -9.52 7.20 7.75
N GLN A 88 -9.00 6.05 8.17
CA GLN A 88 -9.34 4.73 7.63
C GLN A 88 -10.80 4.37 7.93
N LEU A 89 -11.46 3.64 7.00
CA LEU A 89 -12.77 3.03 7.22
C LEU A 89 -12.70 1.50 7.16
N PRO A 90 -13.40 0.77 8.06
CA PRO A 90 -13.48 -0.68 7.99
C PRO A 90 -13.99 -1.16 6.62
N GLY A 91 -13.31 -2.14 6.04
CA GLY A 91 -13.70 -2.71 4.73
C GLY A 91 -13.27 -1.89 3.51
N VAL A 92 -12.61 -0.74 3.69
CA VAL A 92 -12.05 0.08 2.59
C VAL A 92 -10.52 0.05 2.69
N PRO A 93 -9.84 -0.88 2.01
CA PRO A 93 -8.38 -0.91 1.98
C PRO A 93 -7.85 0.20 1.04
N VAL A 94 -6.60 0.61 1.24
CA VAL A 94 -5.82 1.54 0.38
C VAL A 94 -6.31 2.99 0.34
N PHE A 95 -7.62 3.24 0.37
CA PHE A 95 -8.20 4.58 0.34
C PHE A 95 -8.52 5.08 1.75
N ASN A 96 -7.75 6.07 2.20
CA ASN A 96 -7.89 6.67 3.53
C ASN A 96 -8.43 8.12 3.41
N GLY A 97 -8.50 8.84 4.54
CA GLY A 97 -9.06 10.20 4.60
C GLY A 97 -10.59 10.24 4.47
N LEU A 98 -11.28 9.19 4.93
CA LEU A 98 -12.73 9.01 4.83
C LEU A 98 -13.45 9.03 6.19
N GLY A 99 -12.72 8.77 7.28
CA GLY A 99 -13.24 8.88 8.64
C GLY A 99 -13.44 10.33 9.11
N PRO A 100 -14.01 10.54 10.30
CA PRO A 100 -14.19 11.89 10.86
C PRO A 100 -12.87 12.67 10.97
N ILE A 101 -12.89 13.95 10.59
CA ILE A 101 -11.69 14.78 10.53
C ILE A 101 -11.14 15.07 11.94
N ASP A 102 -11.99 15.20 12.96
CA ASP A 102 -11.58 15.37 14.37
C ASP A 102 -10.80 14.14 14.88
N LYS A 103 -11.23 12.94 14.53
CA LYS A 103 -10.51 11.69 14.86
C LYS A 103 -9.22 11.57 14.07
N SER A 104 -9.25 11.95 12.80
CA SER A 104 -8.07 12.01 11.94
C SER A 104 -7.00 12.98 12.47
N ALA A 105 -7.42 14.14 12.99
CA ALA A 105 -6.53 15.08 13.65
C ALA A 105 -5.90 14.48 14.93
N GLY A 106 -6.65 13.68 15.68
CA GLY A 106 -6.12 12.90 16.81
C GLY A 106 -5.04 11.90 16.38
N GLN A 107 -5.22 11.21 15.25
CA GLN A 107 -4.21 10.30 14.69
C GLN A 107 -2.95 11.06 14.27
N LEU A 108 -3.09 12.21 13.61
CA LEU A 108 -1.96 13.08 13.25
C LEU A 108 -1.23 13.58 14.51
N SER A 109 -1.96 13.99 15.54
CA SER A 109 -1.37 14.43 16.81
C SER A 109 -0.63 13.32 17.56
N ALA A 110 -1.00 12.05 17.38
CA ALA A 110 -0.28 10.93 17.99
C ALA A 110 0.98 10.55 17.19
N TYR A 111 1.02 10.93 15.90
CA TYR A 111 2.14 10.63 15.01
C TYR A 111 3.28 11.66 15.12
N VAL A 112 2.94 12.93 15.42
CA VAL A 112 3.88 14.06 15.59
C VAL A 112 4.32 14.19 17.04
#